data_AF-A0A662F9U5-F1
#
_entry.id   AF-A0A662F9U5-F1
#
_cell.length_a   1.000
_cell.length_b   1.000
_cell.length_c   1.000
_cell.angle_alpha   90.00
_cell.angle_beta   90.00
_cell.angle_gamma   90.00
#
_symmetry.space_group_name_H-M   'P 1'
#
loop_
_entity.id
_entity.type
_entity.pdbx_description
1 polymer ?
#
loop_
_entity_poly.entity_id
_entity_poly.type
_entity_poly.pdbx_seq_one_letter_code
_entity_poly.pdbx_strand_id
1 'polypeptide(L)'
;ALLWLAVENELSTLISGGTASGKTSMLNCISNFFPPNQRIISIEDTRELTLPKTLHWVPMETRLPNPEGKGEVTMLDLIINALRMRPDRIIMGEIRRQREAEVLFEAMHTGHSVYATLHANDVEETINRLTNPPINVPKMLLGAVSLVVVMNRNRRTGKRRTLQIAEITPTGDYRVLMQYDFKKDELVWVNKLERIYQILKTFNGMEKEEVDDDLKNKMYILKQLCDKGVKDVHTIGQVLAKYYFKRIHG
;
A
#
# COMPACT_ATOMS: atom_id res chain seq x y z
N ALA A 1 -7.75 3.58 -9.86
CA ALA A 1 -8.04 4.99 -9.54
C ALA A 1 -8.05 5.23 -8.04
N LEU A 2 -8.90 4.58 -7.24
CA LEU A 2 -8.92 4.76 -5.78
C LEU A 2 -7.55 4.58 -5.11
N LEU A 3 -6.85 3.48 -5.41
CA LEU A 3 -5.50 3.25 -4.85
C LEU A 3 -4.47 4.27 -5.32
N TRP A 4 -4.63 4.82 -6.52
CA TRP A 4 -3.76 5.90 -6.99
C TRP A 4 -4.06 7.19 -6.23
N LEU A 5 -5.33 7.58 -6.08
CA LEU A 5 -5.73 8.72 -5.24
C LEU A 5 -5.17 8.59 -3.82
N ALA A 6 -5.26 7.41 -3.22
CA ALA A 6 -4.73 7.14 -1.89
C ALA A 6 -3.20 7.29 -1.82
N VAL A 7 -2.48 6.66 -2.76
CA VAL A 7 -1.00 6.75 -2.82
C VAL A 7 -0.50 8.17 -3.06
N GLU A 8 -1.18 8.91 -3.94
CA GLU A 8 -0.87 10.31 -4.23
C GLU A 8 -1.00 11.19 -2.98
N ASN A 9 -2.03 10.94 -2.16
CA ASN A 9 -2.29 11.68 -0.93
C ASN A 9 -1.68 11.00 0.30
N GLU A 10 -0.62 10.21 0.12
CA GLU A 10 0.21 9.68 1.21
C GLU A 10 -0.53 8.73 2.17
N LEU A 11 -1.66 8.19 1.74
CA LEU A 11 -2.49 7.34 2.58
C LEU A 11 -1.86 5.95 2.74
N SER A 12 -1.40 5.67 3.96
CA SER A 12 -0.80 4.39 4.33
C SER A 12 -1.76 3.23 4.02
N THR A 13 -1.24 2.23 3.30
CA THR A 13 -2.06 1.14 2.76
C THR A 13 -1.41 -0.22 3.04
N LEU A 14 -2.16 -1.12 3.65
CA LEU A 14 -1.75 -2.51 3.86
C LEU A 14 -2.30 -3.40 2.75
N ILE A 15 -1.48 -4.33 2.26
CA ILE A 15 -1.90 -5.38 1.33
C ILE A 15 -1.89 -6.70 2.08
N SER A 16 -3.07 -7.25 2.34
CA SER A 16 -3.20 -8.56 2.96
C SER A 16 -3.55 -9.66 1.96
N GLY A 17 -3.49 -10.91 2.41
CA GLY A 17 -3.76 -12.10 1.58
C GLY A 17 -3.02 -13.35 2.06
N GLY A 18 -3.55 -14.51 1.71
CA GLY A 18 -2.87 -15.79 1.95
C GLY A 18 -1.56 -15.96 1.17
N THR A 19 -0.80 -17.02 1.46
CA THR A 19 0.42 -17.36 0.70
C THR A 19 0.14 -17.48 -0.80
N ALA A 20 1.03 -16.92 -1.62
CA ALA A 20 0.93 -16.90 -3.08
C ALA A 20 -0.33 -16.23 -3.67
N SER A 21 -1.05 -15.42 -2.87
CA SER A 21 -2.22 -14.66 -3.34
C SER A 21 -1.87 -13.47 -4.25
N GLY A 22 -0.61 -13.05 -4.26
CA GLY A 22 -0.12 -11.92 -5.05
C GLY A 22 0.03 -10.62 -4.25
N LYS A 23 0.21 -10.69 -2.92
CA LYS A 23 0.42 -9.50 -2.06
C LYS A 23 1.56 -8.60 -2.55
N THR A 24 2.78 -9.13 -2.68
CA THR A 24 3.93 -8.34 -3.13
C THR A 24 3.75 -7.85 -4.56
N SER A 25 3.12 -8.63 -5.43
CA SER A 25 2.79 -8.18 -6.79
C SER A 25 1.84 -6.98 -6.78
N MET A 26 0.81 -7.00 -5.93
CA MET A 26 -0.11 -5.88 -5.76
C MET A 26 0.58 -4.66 -5.14
N LEU A 27 1.44 -4.87 -4.14
CA LEU A 27 2.27 -3.82 -3.55
C LEU A 27 3.17 -3.17 -4.62
N ASN A 28 3.81 -3.97 -5.46
CA ASN A 28 4.62 -3.47 -6.58
C ASN A 28 3.77 -2.66 -7.58
N CYS A 29 2.56 -3.14 -7.92
CA CYS A 29 1.64 -2.42 -8.78
C CYS A 29 1.28 -1.03 -8.22
N ILE A 30 0.86 -0.94 -6.96
CA ILE A 30 0.46 0.37 -6.39
C ILE A 30 1.66 1.30 -6.17
N SER A 31 2.86 0.75 -5.98
CA SER A 31 4.09 1.53 -5.81
C SER A 31 4.47 2.31 -7.08
N ASN A 32 3.91 1.95 -8.24
CA ASN A 32 4.07 2.75 -9.44
C ASN A 32 3.39 4.13 -9.32
N PHE A 33 2.39 4.27 -8.46
CA PHE A 33 1.64 5.51 -8.26
C PHE A 33 2.37 6.53 -7.37
N PHE A 34 3.58 6.24 -6.88
CA PHE A 34 4.33 7.24 -6.12
C PHE A 34 4.74 8.44 -6.99
N PRO A 35 4.60 9.68 -6.48
CA PRO A 35 5.16 10.86 -7.11
C PRO A 35 6.69 10.75 -7.31
N PRO A 36 7.24 11.15 -8.47
CA PRO A 36 8.67 10.99 -8.77
C PRO A 36 9.60 11.90 -7.97
N ASN A 37 9.06 12.98 -7.37
CA ASN A 37 9.82 13.91 -6.53
C ASN A 37 10.00 13.42 -5.08
N GLN A 38 9.52 12.22 -4.77
CA GLN A 38 9.57 11.64 -3.43
C GLN A 38 10.66 10.57 -3.30
N ARG A 39 11.31 10.53 -2.13
CA ARG A 39 12.28 9.52 -1.72
C ARG A 39 11.55 8.30 -1.16
N ILE A 40 11.72 7.17 -1.83
CA ILE A 40 11.09 5.90 -1.48
C ILE A 40 12.14 4.94 -0.94
N ILE A 41 11.89 4.36 0.23
CA ILE A 41 12.75 3.33 0.82
C ILE A 41 11.97 2.03 0.88
N SER A 42 12.50 0.95 0.28
CA SER A 42 11.95 -0.39 0.46
C SER A 42 12.80 -1.23 1.40
N ILE A 43 12.14 -2.08 2.19
CA ILE A 43 12.75 -2.95 3.18
C ILE A 43 12.18 -4.34 2.96
N GLU A 44 13.02 -5.28 2.52
CA GLU A 44 12.58 -6.62 2.10
C GLU A 44 13.50 -7.70 2.70
N ASP A 45 12.96 -8.89 2.99
CA ASP A 45 13.80 -10.06 3.33
C ASP A 45 14.53 -10.62 2.11
N THR A 46 13.86 -10.56 0.96
CA THR A 46 14.41 -10.91 -0.33
C THR A 46 13.85 -9.92 -1.33
N ARG A 47 14.70 -9.34 -2.16
CA ARG A 47 14.29 -8.32 -3.11
C ARG A 47 13.28 -8.86 -4.14
N GLU A 48 12.04 -8.39 -4.07
CA GLU A 48 10.94 -8.74 -4.98
C GLU A 48 10.42 -7.53 -5.77
N LEU A 49 10.51 -6.33 -5.21
CA LEU A 49 10.00 -5.11 -5.84
C LEU A 49 10.83 -4.68 -7.05
N THR A 50 10.14 -4.11 -8.04
CA THR A 50 10.75 -3.50 -9.23
C THR A 50 10.02 -2.20 -9.49
N LEU A 51 10.63 -1.07 -9.12
CA LEU A 51 10.02 0.24 -9.26
C LEU A 51 10.50 0.98 -10.52
N PRO A 52 9.71 1.93 -11.05
CA PRO A 52 10.13 2.76 -12.17
C PRO A 52 11.42 3.53 -11.91
N LYS A 53 12.29 3.64 -12.93
CA LYS A 53 13.52 4.44 -12.88
C LYS A 53 13.28 5.95 -12.66
N THR A 54 12.05 6.41 -12.86
CA THR A 54 11.64 7.79 -12.60
C THR A 54 11.52 8.10 -11.11
N LEU A 55 11.54 7.08 -10.23
CA LEU A 55 11.43 7.24 -8.78
C LEU A 55 12.80 7.30 -8.13
N HIS A 56 12.93 8.12 -7.09
CA HIS A 56 14.10 8.14 -6.21
C HIS A 56 13.99 7.00 -5.17
N TRP A 57 14.36 5.80 -5.60
CA TRP A 57 14.21 4.58 -4.81
C TRP A 57 15.53 4.09 -4.20
N VAL A 58 15.51 3.83 -2.89
CA VAL A 58 16.59 3.19 -2.14
C VAL A 58 16.11 1.83 -1.60
N PRO A 59 16.52 0.72 -2.24
CA PRO A 59 16.20 -0.62 -1.74
C PRO A 59 17.13 -1.03 -0.60
N MET A 60 16.56 -1.64 0.44
CA MET A 60 17.28 -2.26 1.56
C MET A 60 16.82 -3.71 1.74
N GLU A 61 17.76 -4.59 2.06
CA GLU A 61 17.53 -6.02 2.20
C GLU A 61 18.10 -6.52 3.52
N THR A 62 17.39 -7.43 4.20
CA THR A 62 17.91 -8.05 5.42
C THR A 62 19.13 -8.91 5.11
N ARG A 63 19.97 -9.15 6.11
CA ARG A 63 21.18 -9.96 5.96
C ARG A 63 21.25 -10.98 7.09
N LEU A 64 21.35 -12.25 6.73
CA LEU A 64 21.61 -13.31 7.70
C LEU A 64 23.00 -13.15 8.31
N PRO A 65 23.22 -13.61 9.55
CA PRO A 65 24.55 -13.64 10.13
C PRO A 65 25.49 -14.53 9.30
N ASN A 66 26.78 -14.21 9.35
CA ASN A 66 27.83 -15.09 8.83
C ASN A 66 27.94 -16.38 9.68
N PRO A 67 28.77 -17.37 9.27
CA PRO A 67 28.92 -18.62 10.04
C PRO A 67 29.41 -18.44 11.49
N GLU A 68 29.99 -17.29 11.84
CA GLU A 68 30.41 -16.93 13.20
C GLU A 68 29.29 -16.24 14.02
N GLY A 69 28.07 -16.12 13.46
CA GLY A 69 26.95 -15.44 14.12
C GLY A 69 27.01 -13.91 14.06
N LYS A 70 27.88 -13.31 13.23
CA LYS A 70 28.10 -11.86 13.18
C LYS A 70 27.48 -11.23 11.92
N GLY A 71 27.14 -9.95 12.04
CA GLY A 71 26.73 -9.13 10.89
C GLY A 71 25.29 -9.36 10.44
N GLU A 72 24.42 -9.96 11.27
CA GLU A 72 22.98 -9.96 11.02
C GLU A 72 22.46 -8.52 10.89
N VAL A 73 21.57 -8.30 9.93
CA VAL A 73 20.81 -7.06 9.78
C VAL A 73 19.35 -7.47 9.65
N THR A 74 18.58 -7.19 10.69
CA THR A 74 17.17 -7.58 10.76
C THR A 74 16.27 -6.54 10.10
N MET A 75 15.02 -6.92 9.85
CA MET A 75 14.01 -5.99 9.34
C MET A 75 13.80 -4.81 10.29
N LEU A 76 13.88 -5.03 11.60
CA LEU A 76 13.81 -3.97 12.61
C LEU A 76 14.96 -2.98 12.47
N ASP A 77 16.20 -3.45 12.29
CA ASP A 77 17.37 -2.59 12.10
C ASP A 77 17.21 -1.69 10.87
N LEU A 78 16.70 -2.27 9.78
CA LEU A 78 16.44 -1.56 8.54
C LEU A 78 15.34 -0.51 8.67
N ILE A 79 14.24 -0.79 9.36
CA ILE A 79 13.15 0.20 9.56
C ILE A 79 13.65 1.36 10.41
N ILE A 80 14.36 1.09 11.50
CA ILE A 80 14.93 2.15 12.36
C ILE A 80 15.91 3.02 11.56
N ASN A 81 16.75 2.39 10.72
CA ASN A 81 17.66 3.13 9.86
C ASN A 81 16.92 3.93 8.78
N ALA A 82 15.88 3.36 8.16
CA ALA A 82 15.06 4.02 7.14
C ALA A 82 14.51 5.35 7.64
N LEU A 83 13.98 5.38 8.87
CA LEU A 83 13.39 6.59 9.46
C LEU A 83 14.40 7.74 9.60
N ARG A 84 15.71 7.45 9.70
CA ARG A 84 16.77 8.46 9.75
C ARG A 84 17.16 8.99 8.37
N MET A 85 16.75 8.31 7.31
CA MET A 85 17.07 8.67 5.91
C MET A 85 16.07 9.66 5.31
N ARG A 86 15.15 10.22 6.14
CA ARG A 86 14.08 11.15 5.74
C ARG A 86 13.29 10.64 4.53
N PRO A 87 12.66 9.45 4.61
CA PRO A 87 11.83 8.94 3.53
C PRO A 87 10.51 9.68 3.45
N ASP A 88 10.03 9.93 2.24
CA ASP A 88 8.63 10.33 1.99
C ASP A 88 7.71 9.10 1.98
N ARG A 89 8.26 7.94 1.58
CA ARG A 89 7.54 6.68 1.44
C ARG A 89 8.36 5.52 1.99
N ILE A 90 7.76 4.69 2.84
CA ILE A 90 8.35 3.45 3.32
C ILE A 90 7.55 2.27 2.78
N ILE A 91 8.24 1.33 2.14
CA ILE A 91 7.68 0.07 1.71
C ILE A 91 8.29 -1.05 2.53
N MET A 92 7.48 -1.88 3.16
CA MET A 92 7.95 -3.06 3.89
C MET A 92 7.38 -4.34 3.26
N GLY A 93 8.27 -5.27 2.93
CA GLY A 93 7.92 -6.50 2.22
C GLY A 93 6.82 -7.28 2.91
N GLU A 94 6.96 -7.60 4.20
CA GLU A 94 5.92 -8.28 4.98
C GLU A 94 6.10 -8.01 6.47
N ILE A 95 5.02 -7.63 7.16
CA ILE A 95 5.01 -7.48 8.62
C ILE A 95 4.90 -8.88 9.25
N ARG A 96 5.89 -9.27 10.05
CA ARG A 96 5.94 -10.62 10.65
C ARG A 96 5.97 -10.61 12.17
N ARG A 97 6.63 -9.61 12.76
CA ARG A 97 6.90 -9.57 14.21
C ARG A 97 6.31 -8.31 14.84
N GLN A 98 5.95 -8.41 16.12
CA GLN A 98 5.44 -7.29 16.93
C GLN A 98 6.31 -6.04 16.81
N ARG A 99 7.63 -6.16 17.01
CA ARG A 99 8.50 -5.00 17.08
C ARG A 99 8.61 -4.24 15.75
N GLU A 100 8.52 -4.95 14.63
CA GLU A 100 8.46 -4.33 13.30
C GLU A 100 7.15 -3.55 13.12
N ALA A 101 6.03 -4.16 13.53
CA ALA A 101 4.73 -3.52 13.47
C ALA A 101 4.67 -2.26 14.34
N GLU A 102 5.13 -2.34 15.60
CA GLU A 102 5.19 -1.19 16.51
C GLU A 102 5.90 0.01 15.87
N VAL A 103 7.10 -0.21 15.33
CA VAL A 103 7.88 0.87 14.69
C VAL A 103 7.19 1.39 13.43
N LEU A 104 6.56 0.54 12.62
CA LEU A 104 5.79 1.00 11.47
C LEU A 104 4.58 1.84 11.86
N PHE A 105 3.81 1.44 12.87
CA PHE A 105 2.65 2.21 13.31
C PHE A 105 3.07 3.53 13.96
N GLU A 106 4.18 3.56 14.70
CA GLU A 106 4.79 4.79 15.18
C GLU A 106 5.25 5.70 14.02
N ALA A 107 5.85 5.13 12.98
CA ALA A 107 6.23 5.86 11.78
C ALA A 107 5.01 6.50 11.09
N MET A 108 3.89 5.77 10.96
CA MET A 108 2.65 6.32 10.40
C MET A 108 2.10 7.49 11.24
N HIS A 109 2.10 7.37 12.57
CA HIS A 109 1.66 8.44 13.46
C HIS A 109 2.57 9.68 13.43
N THR A 110 3.84 9.50 13.12
CA THR A 110 4.82 10.59 12.96
C THR A 110 4.85 11.18 11.54
N GLY A 111 3.89 10.81 10.69
CA GLY A 111 3.67 11.42 9.37
C GLY A 111 4.35 10.68 8.21
N HIS A 112 4.90 9.49 8.41
CA HIS A 112 5.46 8.70 7.31
C HIS A 112 4.36 7.90 6.62
N SER A 113 4.31 7.95 5.29
CA SER A 113 3.41 7.11 4.52
C SER A 113 4.02 5.71 4.33
N VAL A 114 3.29 4.69 4.81
CA VAL A 114 3.78 3.31 4.89
C VAL A 114 2.92 2.37 4.06
N TYR A 115 3.58 1.50 3.31
CA TYR A 115 2.97 0.46 2.48
C TYR A 115 3.58 -0.88 2.84
N ALA A 116 2.77 -1.83 3.27
CA ALA A 116 3.31 -3.11 3.72
C ALA A 116 2.39 -4.27 3.39
N THR A 117 2.95 -5.48 3.33
CA THR A 117 2.13 -6.69 3.25
C THR A 117 1.93 -7.36 4.61
N LEU A 118 0.81 -8.06 4.76
CA LEU A 118 0.51 -8.88 5.94
C LEU A 118 -0.18 -10.17 5.49
N HIS A 119 0.15 -11.31 6.08
CA HIS A 119 -0.63 -12.52 5.81
C HIS A 119 -1.99 -12.47 6.55
N ALA A 120 -3.11 -12.38 5.83
CA ALA A 120 -4.47 -12.50 6.37
C ALA A 120 -5.45 -12.75 5.21
N ASN A 121 -6.55 -13.47 5.39
CA ASN A 121 -7.41 -13.88 4.27
C ASN A 121 -8.56 -12.91 3.97
N ASP A 122 -8.87 -12.02 4.90
CA ASP A 122 -9.86 -10.95 4.77
C ASP A 122 -9.48 -9.75 5.66
N VAL A 123 -10.26 -8.68 5.60
CA VAL A 123 -9.99 -7.47 6.39
C VAL A 123 -10.16 -7.72 7.89
N GLU A 124 -11.10 -8.56 8.31
CA GLU A 124 -11.35 -8.85 9.72
C GLU A 124 -10.17 -9.59 10.34
N GLU A 125 -9.67 -10.62 9.66
CA GLU A 125 -8.45 -11.34 10.02
C GLU A 125 -7.24 -10.40 10.00
N THR A 126 -7.17 -9.45 9.06
CA THR A 126 -6.10 -8.44 9.03
C THR A 126 -6.07 -7.64 10.33
N ILE A 127 -7.21 -7.10 10.77
CA ILE A 127 -7.34 -6.35 12.03
C ILE A 127 -7.07 -7.24 13.25
N ASN A 128 -7.61 -8.45 13.27
CA ASN A 128 -7.40 -9.41 14.36
C ASN A 128 -5.93 -9.78 14.51
N ARG A 129 -5.21 -10.05 13.41
CA ARG A 129 -3.78 -10.38 13.46
C ARG A 129 -2.91 -9.22 13.92
N LEU A 130 -3.28 -7.99 13.58
CA LEU A 130 -2.55 -6.81 14.06
C LEU A 130 -2.78 -6.58 15.55
N THR A 131 -4.01 -6.75 16.03
CA THR A 131 -4.38 -6.41 17.41
C THR A 131 -4.10 -7.50 18.44
N ASN A 132 -3.89 -8.75 18.01
CA ASN A 132 -3.62 -9.88 18.90
C ASN A 132 -2.17 -10.38 18.77
N PRO A 133 -1.65 -11.14 19.75
CA PRO A 133 -0.39 -11.84 19.61
C PRO A 133 -0.35 -12.70 18.32
N PRO A 134 0.81 -12.77 17.64
CA PRO A 134 2.13 -12.31 18.08
C PRO A 134 2.47 -10.86 17.69
N ILE A 135 1.52 -10.04 17.20
CA ILE A 135 1.78 -8.63 16.82
C ILE A 135 1.35 -7.67 17.93
N ASN A 136 0.11 -7.78 18.40
CA ASN A 136 -0.39 -7.05 19.58
C ASN A 136 -0.27 -5.50 19.50
N VAL A 137 -0.51 -4.92 18.32
CA VAL A 137 -0.63 -3.46 18.14
C VAL A 137 -1.94 -2.97 18.77
N PRO A 138 -1.92 -1.97 19.66
CA PRO A 138 -3.15 -1.41 20.23
C PRO A 138 -4.11 -0.94 19.14
N LYS A 139 -5.38 -1.35 19.22
CA LYS A 139 -6.39 -1.09 18.18
C LYS A 139 -6.52 0.39 17.80
N MET A 140 -6.37 1.29 18.76
CA MET A 140 -6.39 2.74 18.52
C MET A 140 -5.30 3.23 17.56
N LEU A 141 -4.16 2.54 17.45
CA LEU A 141 -3.10 2.90 16.51
C LEU A 141 -3.44 2.51 15.07
N LEU A 142 -4.42 1.62 14.86
CA LEU A 142 -4.79 1.19 13.51
C LEU A 142 -5.41 2.31 12.68
N GLY A 143 -5.95 3.36 13.32
CA GLY A 143 -6.46 4.55 12.61
C GLY A 143 -5.40 5.30 11.78
N ALA A 144 -4.11 4.98 11.94
CA ALA A 144 -3.02 5.48 11.09
C ALA A 144 -2.95 4.79 9.71
N VAL A 145 -3.51 3.59 9.57
CA VAL A 145 -3.72 2.94 8.27
C VAL A 145 -4.97 3.54 7.65
N SER A 146 -4.93 3.88 6.37
CA SER A 146 -6.09 4.43 5.67
C SER A 146 -6.84 3.36 4.89
N LEU A 147 -6.11 2.41 4.29
CA LEU A 147 -6.67 1.38 3.43
C LEU A 147 -6.08 -0.01 3.72
N VAL A 148 -6.93 -1.03 3.56
CA VAL A 148 -6.53 -2.43 3.48
C VAL A 148 -7.02 -3.01 2.16
N VAL A 149 -6.11 -3.61 1.40
CA VAL A 149 -6.40 -4.34 0.15
C VAL A 149 -6.14 -5.82 0.38
N VAL A 150 -7.17 -6.65 0.30
CA VAL A 150 -7.05 -8.09 0.50
C VAL A 150 -6.92 -8.78 -0.85
N MET A 151 -5.86 -9.56 -1.03
CA MET A 151 -5.61 -10.40 -2.20
C MET A 151 -6.00 -11.85 -1.92
N ASN A 152 -6.76 -12.46 -2.83
CA ASN A 152 -7.16 -13.86 -2.76
C ASN A 152 -6.70 -14.63 -4.00
N ARG A 153 -6.32 -15.91 -3.77
CA ARG A 153 -6.09 -16.88 -4.83
C ARG A 153 -7.13 -17.97 -4.71
N ASN A 154 -7.99 -18.09 -5.73
CA ASN A 154 -8.89 -19.21 -5.82
C ASN A 154 -8.09 -20.50 -6.04
N ARG A 155 -8.07 -21.39 -5.04
CA ARG A 155 -7.26 -22.63 -5.10
C ARG A 155 -7.72 -23.60 -6.18
N ARG A 156 -9.00 -23.56 -6.56
CA ARG A 156 -9.56 -24.43 -7.61
C ARG A 156 -9.19 -23.96 -9.02
N THR A 157 -9.19 -22.66 -9.27
CA THR A 157 -8.95 -22.10 -10.62
C THR A 157 -7.56 -21.52 -10.81
N GLY A 158 -6.80 -21.33 -9.72
CA GLY A 158 -5.51 -20.65 -9.72
C GLY A 158 -5.58 -19.13 -9.91
N LYS A 159 -6.75 -18.56 -10.25
CA LYS A 159 -6.94 -17.12 -10.49
C LYS A 159 -6.67 -16.32 -9.21
N ARG A 160 -5.95 -15.21 -9.36
CA ARG A 160 -5.73 -14.19 -8.33
C ARG A 160 -6.65 -13.01 -8.56
N ARG A 161 -7.27 -12.51 -7.49
CA ARG A 161 -8.21 -11.38 -7.48
C ARG A 161 -8.06 -10.61 -6.18
N THR A 162 -8.27 -9.30 -6.24
CA THR A 162 -8.55 -8.52 -5.04
C THR A 162 -9.90 -8.97 -4.49
N LEU A 163 -9.94 -9.43 -3.24
CA LEU A 163 -11.14 -9.90 -2.54
C LEU A 163 -11.90 -8.73 -1.92
N GLN A 164 -11.18 -7.85 -1.22
CA GLN A 164 -11.74 -6.73 -0.49
C GLN A 164 -10.85 -5.50 -0.61
N ILE A 165 -11.47 -4.34 -0.64
CA ILE A 165 -10.83 -3.06 -0.34
C ILE A 165 -11.64 -2.43 0.78
N ALA A 166 -10.98 -2.08 1.88
CA ALA A 166 -11.61 -1.48 3.05
C ALA A 166 -10.88 -0.22 3.48
N GLU A 167 -11.62 0.76 3.99
CA GLU A 167 -11.06 1.88 4.73
C GLU A 167 -11.05 1.57 6.23
N ILE A 168 -10.06 2.11 6.94
CA ILE A 168 -9.93 1.95 8.40
C ILE A 168 -10.37 3.24 9.08
N THR A 169 -11.22 3.09 10.10
CA THR A 169 -11.75 4.22 10.87
C THR A 169 -10.72 4.73 11.88
N PRO A 170 -10.88 5.96 12.43
CA PRO A 170 -10.02 6.46 13.51
C PRO A 170 -9.94 5.54 14.74
N THR A 171 -11.00 4.76 15.00
CA THR A 171 -11.08 3.83 16.12
C THR A 171 -10.37 2.49 15.86
N GLY A 172 -9.85 2.29 14.65
CA GLY A 172 -9.24 1.03 14.23
C GLY A 172 -10.25 -0.04 13.82
N ASP A 173 -11.51 0.33 13.60
CA ASP A 173 -12.49 -0.52 12.92
C ASP A 173 -12.33 -0.40 11.40
N TYR A 174 -13.08 -1.21 10.65
CA TYR A 174 -12.99 -1.22 9.19
C TYR A 174 -14.36 -1.05 8.54
N ARG A 175 -14.35 -0.52 7.33
CA ARG A 175 -15.51 -0.50 6.43
C ARG A 175 -15.09 -1.06 5.08
N VAL A 176 -15.66 -2.20 4.70
CA VAL A 176 -15.43 -2.77 3.36
C VAL A 176 -16.09 -1.88 2.33
N LEU A 177 -15.30 -1.27 1.45
CA LEU A 177 -15.76 -0.40 0.37
C LEU A 177 -16.15 -1.22 -0.86
N MET A 178 -15.28 -2.17 -1.22
CA MET A 178 -15.47 -3.04 -2.37
C MET A 178 -15.28 -4.50 -1.99
N GLN A 179 -16.11 -5.38 -2.54
CA GLN A 179 -16.11 -6.82 -2.32
C GLN A 179 -16.13 -7.54 -3.68
N TYR A 180 -15.35 -8.60 -3.81
CA TYR A 180 -15.32 -9.39 -5.03
C TYR A 180 -16.54 -10.33 -5.10
N ASP A 181 -17.28 -10.23 -6.21
CA ASP A 181 -18.38 -11.11 -6.56
C ASP A 181 -17.87 -12.26 -7.43
N PHE A 182 -17.79 -13.46 -6.84
CA PHE A 182 -17.32 -14.67 -7.51
C PHE A 182 -18.21 -15.11 -8.68
N LYS A 183 -19.51 -14.76 -8.69
CA LYS A 183 -20.43 -15.13 -9.78
C LYS A 183 -20.20 -14.26 -11.00
N LYS A 184 -19.89 -12.98 -10.80
CA LYS A 184 -19.66 -12.00 -11.87
C LYS A 184 -18.20 -11.91 -12.33
N ASP A 185 -17.25 -12.44 -11.55
CA ASP A 185 -15.80 -12.21 -11.73
C ASP A 185 -15.44 -10.70 -11.68
N GLU A 186 -16.10 -9.96 -10.79
CA GLU A 186 -15.99 -8.49 -10.69
C GLU A 186 -15.81 -8.02 -9.24
N LEU A 187 -15.07 -6.91 -9.06
CA LEU A 187 -14.97 -6.22 -7.79
C LEU A 187 -16.06 -5.13 -7.73
N VAL A 188 -17.02 -5.26 -6.83
CA VAL A 188 -18.20 -4.38 -6.75
C VAL A 188 -18.16 -3.49 -5.51
N TRP A 189 -18.72 -2.29 -5.62
CA TRP A 189 -18.92 -1.40 -4.47
C TRP A 189 -20.03 -1.93 -3.57
N VAL A 190 -19.75 -2.04 -2.28
CA VAL A 190 -20.74 -2.44 -1.25
C VAL A 190 -21.00 -1.34 -0.24
N ASN A 191 -20.07 -0.39 -0.08
CA ASN A 191 -20.25 0.82 0.70
C ASN A 191 -19.68 2.03 -0.05
N LYS A 192 -20.11 3.23 0.36
CA LYS A 192 -19.55 4.50 -0.12
C LYS A 192 -18.27 4.83 0.64
N LEU A 193 -17.39 5.59 -0.01
CA LEU A 193 -16.24 6.23 0.64
C LEU A 193 -16.76 7.22 1.69
N GLU A 194 -16.19 7.19 2.89
CA GLU A 194 -16.47 8.18 3.93
C GLU A 194 -15.16 8.72 4.51
N ARG A 195 -14.32 7.83 5.04
CA ARG A 195 -13.07 8.22 5.70
C ARG A 195 -12.11 8.93 4.75
N ILE A 196 -11.99 8.45 3.51
CA ILE A 196 -11.08 9.06 2.53
C ILE A 196 -11.51 10.48 2.19
N TYR A 197 -12.80 10.73 1.94
CA TYR A 197 -13.28 12.09 1.69
C TYR A 197 -13.00 13.02 2.88
N GLN A 198 -13.21 12.54 4.11
CA GLN A 198 -12.91 13.32 5.31
C GLN A 198 -11.43 13.67 5.40
N ILE A 199 -10.54 12.68 5.20
CA ILE A 199 -9.09 12.90 5.23
C ILE A 199 -8.69 13.96 4.18
N LEU A 200 -9.11 13.78 2.93
CA LEU A 200 -8.75 14.72 1.86
C LEU A 200 -9.28 16.12 2.18
N LYS A 201 -10.58 16.26 2.49
CA LYS A 201 -11.15 17.55 2.90
C LYS A 201 -10.40 18.20 4.06
N THR A 202 -9.99 17.44 5.07
CA THR A 202 -9.25 17.97 6.23
C THR A 202 -7.83 18.40 5.89
N PHE A 203 -7.08 17.60 5.13
CA PHE A 203 -5.64 17.81 4.94
C PHE A 203 -5.28 18.59 3.67
N ASN A 204 -6.12 18.56 2.63
CA ASN A 204 -5.87 19.27 1.38
C ASN A 204 -7.06 20.11 0.89
N GLY A 205 -8.18 20.14 1.63
CA GLY A 205 -9.33 20.96 1.30
C GLY A 205 -10.21 20.44 0.16
N MET A 206 -9.91 19.27 -0.42
CA MET A 206 -10.68 18.75 -1.55
C MET A 206 -12.12 18.42 -1.16
N GLU A 207 -13.07 19.02 -1.87
CA GLU A 207 -14.48 18.67 -1.75
C GLU A 207 -14.78 17.36 -2.49
N LYS A 208 -15.93 16.76 -2.16
CA LYS A 208 -16.30 15.44 -2.67
C LYS A 208 -16.36 15.41 -4.20
N GLU A 209 -16.90 16.45 -4.82
CA GLU A 209 -17.00 16.59 -6.26
C GLU A 209 -15.60 16.60 -6.93
N GLU A 210 -14.63 17.30 -6.33
CA GLU A 210 -13.26 17.35 -6.84
C GLU A 210 -12.56 15.99 -6.74
N VAL A 211 -12.80 15.26 -5.64
CA VAL A 211 -12.29 13.89 -5.48
C VAL A 211 -12.91 12.96 -6.53
N ASP A 212 -14.22 13.06 -6.77
CA ASP A 212 -14.91 12.23 -7.76
C ASP A 212 -14.44 12.52 -9.19
N ASP A 213 -14.18 13.79 -9.51
CA ASP A 213 -13.64 14.18 -10.82
C ASP A 213 -12.18 13.74 -11.01
N ASP A 214 -11.35 13.83 -9.97
CA ASP A 214 -9.99 13.30 -10.02
C ASP A 214 -9.97 11.78 -10.18
N LEU A 215 -10.90 11.06 -9.52
CA LEU A 215 -11.08 9.62 -9.72
C LEU A 215 -11.46 9.30 -11.19
N LYS A 216 -12.39 10.05 -11.80
CA LYS A 216 -12.77 9.86 -13.21
C LYS A 216 -11.57 10.10 -14.14
N ASN A 217 -10.79 11.15 -13.91
CA ASN A 217 -9.59 11.46 -14.69
C ASN A 217 -8.56 10.33 -14.60
N LYS A 218 -8.27 9.85 -13.38
CA LYS A 218 -7.39 8.70 -13.14
C LYS A 218 -7.90 7.43 -13.82
N MET A 219 -9.21 7.18 -13.78
CA MET A 219 -9.83 6.04 -14.49
C MET A 219 -9.61 6.14 -16.01
N TYR A 220 -9.78 7.33 -16.59
CA TYR A 220 -9.53 7.56 -18.00
C TYR A 220 -8.08 7.25 -18.39
N ILE A 221 -7.10 7.76 -17.63
CA ILE A 221 -5.66 7.51 -17.89
C ILE A 221 -5.34 6.02 -17.80
N LEU A 222 -5.81 5.34 -16.75
CA LEU A 222 -5.57 3.90 -16.56
C LEU A 222 -6.22 3.08 -17.69
N LYS A 223 -7.42 3.45 -18.13
CA LYS A 223 -8.09 2.80 -19.26
C LYS A 223 -7.28 2.97 -20.55
N GLN A 224 -6.77 4.17 -20.82
CA GLN A 224 -5.91 4.40 -21.98
C GLN A 224 -4.62 3.57 -21.96
N LEU A 225 -4.01 3.36 -20.78
CA LEU A 225 -2.86 2.47 -20.65
C LEU A 225 -3.22 1.02 -20.98
N CYS A 226 -4.36 0.54 -20.46
CA CYS A 226 -4.88 -0.80 -20.74
C CYS A 226 -5.21 -1.00 -22.22
N ASP A 227 -5.92 -0.05 -22.85
CA ASP A 227 -6.33 -0.11 -24.25
C ASP A 227 -5.10 -0.14 -25.18
N LYS A 228 -4.01 0.53 -24.81
CA LYS A 228 -2.72 0.52 -25.51
C LYS A 228 -1.85 -0.70 -25.17
N GLY A 229 -2.30 -1.57 -24.28
CA GLY A 229 -1.55 -2.77 -23.87
C GLY A 229 -0.25 -2.47 -23.12
N VAL A 230 -0.12 -1.29 -22.50
CA VAL A 230 1.09 -0.91 -21.77
C VAL A 230 1.20 -1.74 -20.48
N LYS A 231 2.25 -2.55 -20.38
CA LYS A 231 2.51 -3.44 -19.23
C LYS A 231 3.87 -3.23 -18.58
N ASP A 232 4.76 -2.49 -19.24
CA ASP A 232 6.11 -2.23 -18.76
C ASP A 232 6.11 -1.19 -17.63
N VAL A 233 6.78 -1.53 -16.54
CA VAL A 233 6.85 -0.73 -15.31
C VAL A 233 7.48 0.65 -15.56
N HIS A 234 8.50 0.73 -16.42
CA HIS A 234 9.19 1.98 -16.70
C HIS A 234 8.33 2.91 -17.57
N THR A 235 7.62 2.35 -18.55
CA THR A 235 6.69 3.09 -19.39
C THR A 235 5.52 3.64 -18.58
N ILE A 236 4.97 2.84 -17.65
CA ILE A 236 3.93 3.29 -16.71
C ILE A 236 4.46 4.45 -15.86
N GLY A 237 5.66 4.30 -15.28
CA GLY A 237 6.29 5.35 -14.48
C GLY A 237 6.51 6.66 -15.24
N GLN A 238 6.87 6.62 -16.53
CA GLN A 238 6.99 7.82 -17.36
C GLN A 238 5.65 8.53 -17.57
N VAL A 239 4.55 7.78 -17.76
CA VAL A 239 3.21 8.36 -17.88
C VAL A 239 2.78 9.02 -16.58
N LEU A 240 3.03 8.37 -15.44
CA LEU A 240 2.71 8.91 -14.12
C LEU A 240 3.58 10.13 -13.78
N ALA A 241 4.87 10.12 -14.13
CA ALA A 241 5.74 11.28 -13.96
C ALA A 241 5.24 12.49 -14.77
N LYS A 242 4.78 12.27 -16.01
CA LYS A 242 4.16 13.33 -16.83
C LYS A 242 2.85 13.83 -16.23
N TYR A 243 2.03 12.94 -15.67
CA TYR A 243 0.80 13.32 -14.97
C TYR A 243 1.11 14.25 -13.79
N TYR A 244 2.04 13.86 -12.91
CA TYR A 244 2.43 14.67 -11.76
C TYR A 244 3.08 16.00 -12.15
N PHE A 245 3.95 15.99 -13.17
CA PHE A 245 4.58 17.22 -13.66
C PHE A 245 3.54 18.25 -14.12
N LYS A 246 2.53 17.81 -14.89
CA LYS A 246 1.44 18.67 -15.35
C LYS A 246 0.60 19.22 -14.21
N ARG A 247 0.34 18.43 -13.17
CA ARG A 247 -0.46 18.85 -12.01
C ARG A 247 0.24 19.90 -11.15
N ILE A 248 1.58 19.91 -11.14
CA ILE A 248 2.38 20.89 -10.38
C ILE A 248 2.58 22.21 -11.16
N HIS A 249 2.69 22.14 -12.49
CA HIS A 249 3.10 23.28 -13.32
C HIS A 249 2.01 23.81 -14.27
N GLY A 250 0.85 23.18 -14.32
CA GLY A 250 -0.29 23.57 -15.16
C GLY A 250 -1.49 23.90 -14.30
#